data_AF-B4U2R9-F1
#
_entry.id   AF-B4U2R9-F1
#
_cell.length_a   1.000
_cell.length_b   1.000
_cell.length_c   1.000
_cell.angle_alpha   90.00
_cell.angle_beta   90.00
_cell.angle_gamma   90.00
#
_symmetry.space_group_name_H-M   'P 1'
#
loop_
_entity.id
_entity.type
_entity.pdbx_description
1 polymer ?
#
loop_
_entity_poly.entity_id
_entity_poly.type
_entity_poly.pdbx_seq_one_letter_code
_entity_poly.pdbx_strand_id
1 'polypeptide(L)'
;MTALEKIRATIRQKEEELEELQEHYHQERLQMEAAHDELRGNYNQLQQLYASSYQAVSSYLRHYDASLITDQYTVLTRLIDDYQHRTEQCYHEQGRKMSQQEEAIAHHYRSKRQAIEKDITALRRQWREG
;
A
#
# COMPACT_ATOMS: atom_id res chain seq x y z
N MET A 1 -22.17 36.63 -23.11
CA MET A 1 -22.18 35.63 -22.02
C MET A 1 -22.98 36.18 -20.85
N THR A 2 -24.16 35.62 -20.58
CA THR A 2 -25.02 36.02 -19.46
C THR A 2 -24.49 35.50 -18.12
N ALA A 3 -24.99 36.02 -17.00
CA ALA A 3 -24.62 35.53 -15.67
C ALA A 3 -24.96 34.05 -15.48
N LEU A 4 -26.07 33.58 -16.04
CA LEU A 4 -26.50 32.18 -16.01
C LEU A 4 -25.57 31.28 -16.85
N GLU A 5 -25.10 31.75 -18.01
CA GLU A 5 -24.12 31.03 -18.82
C GLU A 5 -22.77 30.88 -18.10
N LYS A 6 -22.36 31.90 -17.33
CA LYS A 6 -21.16 31.82 -16.47
C LYS A 6 -21.31 30.75 -15.39
N ILE A 7 -22.43 30.75 -14.66
CA ILE A 7 -22.68 29.75 -13.60
C ILE A 7 -22.70 28.34 -14.19
N ARG A 8 -23.34 28.14 -15.35
CA ARG A 8 -23.37 26.84 -16.03
C ARG A 8 -21.98 26.37 -16.45
N ALA A 9 -21.15 27.26 -16.98
CA ALA A 9 -19.77 26.94 -17.33
C ALA A 9 -18.94 26.55 -16.10
N THR A 10 -19.10 27.27 -14.98
CA THR A 10 -18.40 26.95 -13.72
C THR A 10 -18.85 25.62 -13.13
N ILE A 11 -20.15 25.29 -13.17
CA ILE A 11 -20.64 23.98 -12.72
C ILE A 11 -19.98 22.87 -13.55
N ARG A 12 -19.96 23.02 -14.88
CA ARG A 12 -19.35 22.04 -15.78
C ARG A 12 -17.87 21.84 -15.47
N GLN A 13 -17.12 22.95 -15.28
CA GLN A 13 -15.71 22.87 -14.89
C GLN A 13 -15.52 22.11 -13.57
N LYS A 14 -16.39 22.35 -12.57
CA LYS A 14 -16.34 21.64 -11.28
C LYS A 14 -16.70 20.16 -11.39
N GLU A 15 -17.59 19.80 -12.31
CA GLU A 15 -17.89 18.40 -12.62
C GLU A 15 -16.69 17.71 -13.29
N GLU A 16 -16.02 18.38 -14.23
CA GLU A 16 -14.75 17.91 -14.84
C GLU A 16 -13.65 17.74 -13.78
N GLU A 17 -13.49 18.71 -12.86
CA GLU A 17 -12.55 18.60 -11.72
C GLU A 17 -12.85 17.38 -10.81
N LEU A 18 -14.13 17.00 -10.67
CA LEU A 18 -14.53 15.86 -9.85
C LEU A 18 -14.21 14.52 -10.54
N GLU A 19 -14.38 14.46 -11.87
CA GLU A 19 -13.99 13.30 -12.68
C GLU A 19 -12.48 13.09 -12.64
N GLU A 20 -11.68 14.15 -12.82
CA GLU A 20 -10.22 14.10 -12.71
C GLU A 20 -9.77 13.64 -11.31
N LEU A 21 -10.42 14.16 -10.26
CA LEU A 21 -10.12 13.76 -8.89
C LEU A 21 -10.41 12.27 -8.65
N GLN A 22 -11.50 11.74 -9.21
CA GLN A 22 -11.86 10.33 -9.10
C GLN A 22 -10.86 9.43 -9.84
N GLU A 23 -10.45 9.83 -11.05
CA GLU A 23 -9.47 9.09 -11.84
C GLU A 23 -8.10 9.07 -11.13
N HIS A 24 -7.64 10.22 -10.63
CA HIS A 24 -6.39 10.29 -9.87
C HIS A 24 -6.41 9.37 -8.64
N TYR A 25 -7.49 9.42 -7.85
CA TYR A 25 -7.65 8.55 -6.68
C TYR A 25 -7.65 7.06 -7.06
N HIS A 26 -8.27 6.71 -8.20
CA HIS A 26 -8.26 5.34 -8.69
C HIS A 26 -6.83 4.87 -9.04
N GLN A 27 -6.06 5.71 -9.72
CA GLN A 27 -4.67 5.42 -10.09
C GLN A 27 -3.78 5.26 -8.85
N GLU A 28 -3.89 6.15 -7.86
CA GLU A 28 -3.15 6.04 -6.60
C GLU A 28 -3.46 4.72 -5.87
N ARG A 29 -4.74 4.30 -5.87
CA ARG A 29 -5.14 3.03 -5.26
C ARG A 29 -4.52 1.83 -5.97
N LEU A 30 -4.50 1.84 -7.31
CA LEU A 30 -3.85 0.76 -8.08
C LEU A 30 -2.34 0.69 -7.81
N GLN A 31 -1.67 1.83 -7.64
CA GLN A 31 -0.26 1.86 -7.30
C GLN A 31 0.00 1.29 -5.88
N MET A 32 -0.85 1.62 -4.91
CA MET A 32 -0.76 1.04 -3.57
C MET A 32 -1.00 -0.47 -3.56
N GLU A 33 -1.99 -0.94 -4.31
CA GLU A 33 -2.28 -2.38 -4.47
C GLU A 33 -1.07 -3.12 -5.06
N ALA A 34 -0.48 -2.59 -6.13
CA ALA A 34 0.73 -3.16 -6.74
C ALA A 34 1.91 -3.19 -5.75
N ALA A 35 2.10 -2.14 -4.96
CA ALA A 35 3.15 -2.08 -3.96
C ALA A 35 2.91 -3.08 -2.80
N HIS A 36 1.65 -3.34 -2.43
CA HIS A 36 1.29 -4.36 -1.45
C HIS A 36 1.61 -5.77 -1.97
N ASP A 37 1.28 -6.04 -3.23
CA ASP A 37 1.59 -7.32 -3.88
C ASP A 37 3.09 -7.55 -3.99
N GLU A 38 3.86 -6.52 -4.33
CA GLU A 38 5.33 -6.58 -4.36
C GLU A 38 5.91 -6.87 -2.97
N LEU A 39 5.46 -6.14 -1.95
CA LEU A 39 5.90 -6.34 -0.56
C LEU A 39 5.64 -7.78 -0.10
N ARG A 40 4.43 -8.29 -0.35
CA ARG A 40 4.04 -9.66 -0.02
C ARG A 40 4.84 -10.68 -0.84
N GLY A 41 5.09 -10.41 -2.12
CA GLY A 41 5.92 -11.25 -2.99
C GLY A 41 7.34 -11.39 -2.45
N ASN A 42 7.98 -10.26 -2.13
CA ASN A 42 9.33 -10.21 -1.56
C ASN A 42 9.41 -10.93 -0.22
N TYR A 43 8.42 -10.73 0.66
CA TYR A 43 8.32 -11.45 1.93
C TYR A 43 8.26 -12.97 1.73
N ASN A 44 7.39 -13.44 0.83
CA ASN A 44 7.24 -14.86 0.56
C ASN A 44 8.52 -15.47 -0.03
N GLN A 45 9.22 -14.76 -0.91
CA GLN A 45 10.49 -15.20 -1.47
C GLN A 45 11.56 -15.33 -0.38
N LEU A 46 11.67 -14.35 0.52
CA LEU A 46 12.60 -14.42 1.65
C LEU A 46 12.29 -15.61 2.57
N GLN A 47 11.02 -15.85 2.90
CA GLN A 47 10.62 -17.00 3.71
C GLN A 47 10.97 -18.35 3.04
N GLN A 48 10.79 -18.45 1.72
CA GLN A 48 11.22 -19.63 0.95
C GLN A 48 12.74 -19.82 0.96
N LEU A 49 13.51 -18.73 0.87
CA LEU A 49 14.97 -18.77 0.96
C LEU A 49 15.44 -19.25 2.34
N TYR A 50 14.82 -18.77 3.42
CA TYR A 50 15.14 -19.25 4.76
C TYR A 50 14.84 -20.74 4.93
N ALA A 51 13.65 -21.19 4.51
CA ALA A 51 13.25 -22.59 4.59
C ALA A 51 14.15 -23.51 3.76
N SER A 52 14.45 -23.12 2.51
CA SER A 52 15.32 -23.92 1.62
C SER A 52 16.76 -23.98 2.11
N SER A 53 17.30 -22.86 2.62
CA SER A 53 18.65 -22.82 3.21
C SER A 53 18.74 -23.68 4.46
N TYR A 54 17.75 -23.60 5.35
CA TYR A 54 17.67 -24.46 6.53
C TYR A 54 17.62 -25.94 6.15
N GLN A 55 16.79 -26.31 5.18
CA GLN A 55 16.67 -27.69 4.70
C GLN A 55 17.97 -28.19 4.07
N ALA A 56 18.63 -27.38 3.23
CA ALA A 56 19.88 -27.73 2.57
C ALA A 56 20.99 -27.98 3.60
N VAL A 57 21.15 -27.07 4.57
CA VAL A 57 22.19 -27.23 5.59
C VAL A 57 21.87 -28.37 6.55
N SER A 58 20.62 -28.52 6.98
CA SER A 58 20.19 -29.66 7.80
C SER A 58 20.46 -30.99 7.10
N SER A 59 20.22 -31.06 5.79
CA SER A 59 20.49 -32.25 4.99
C SER A 59 21.98 -32.53 4.90
N TYR A 60 22.81 -31.52 4.63
CA TYR A 60 24.27 -31.66 4.56
C TYR A 60 24.85 -32.16 5.88
N LEU A 61 24.43 -31.59 7.02
CA LEU A 61 25.01 -31.90 8.32
C LEU A 61 24.59 -33.27 8.86
N ARG A 62 23.42 -33.80 8.45
CA ARG A 62 23.02 -35.19 8.76
C ARG A 62 23.94 -36.26 8.17
N HIS A 63 24.77 -35.91 7.17
CA HIS A 63 25.72 -36.84 6.55
C HIS A 63 27.08 -36.89 7.26
N TYR A 64 27.30 -36.04 8.26
CA TYR A 64 28.52 -36.01 9.07
C TYR A 64 28.23 -36.48 10.50
N ASP A 65 29.28 -36.88 11.22
CA ASP A 65 29.17 -37.39 12.59
C ASP A 65 28.55 -36.32 13.51
N ALA A 66 27.34 -36.58 13.99
CA ALA A 66 26.48 -35.59 14.66
C ALA A 66 27.10 -35.01 15.95
N SER A 67 28.12 -35.68 16.50
CA SER A 67 28.85 -35.30 17.70
C SER A 67 29.87 -34.15 17.51
N LEU A 68 30.25 -33.84 16.26
CA LEU A 68 31.29 -32.83 15.94
C LEU A 68 30.73 -31.48 15.46
N ILE A 69 29.42 -31.36 15.30
CA ILE A 69 28.77 -30.27 14.52
C ILE A 69 27.72 -29.47 15.30
N THR A 70 27.35 -29.92 16.51
CA THR A 70 26.23 -29.38 17.29
C THR A 70 26.28 -27.87 17.51
N ASP A 71 27.45 -27.30 17.78
CA ASP A 71 27.58 -25.87 18.09
C ASP A 71 27.39 -24.99 16.85
N GLN A 72 28.00 -25.38 15.72
CA GLN A 72 27.87 -24.64 14.46
C GLN A 72 26.44 -24.72 13.91
N TYR A 73 25.78 -25.88 14.05
CA TYR A 73 24.37 -26.04 13.70
C TYR A 73 23.46 -25.16 14.56
N THR A 74 23.70 -25.12 15.88
CA THR A 74 22.93 -24.28 16.80
C THR A 74 23.08 -22.80 16.50
N VAL A 75 24.29 -22.34 16.14
CA VAL A 75 24.55 -20.96 15.73
C VAL A 75 23.80 -20.63 14.44
N LEU A 76 23.84 -21.51 13.43
CA LEU A 76 23.16 -21.29 12.18
C LEU A 76 21.64 -21.21 12.33
N THR A 77 21.03 -22.14 13.09
CA THR A 77 19.59 -22.13 13.33
C THR A 77 19.16 -20.83 14.02
N ARG A 78 19.88 -20.40 15.06
CA ARG A 78 19.61 -19.12 15.75
C ARG A 78 19.72 -17.92 14.81
N LEU A 79 20.69 -17.95 13.89
CA LEU A 79 20.89 -16.89 12.93
C LEU A 79 19.75 -16.83 11.91
N ILE A 80 19.31 -17.98 11.39
CA ILE A 80 18.14 -18.07 10.50
C ILE A 80 16.88 -17.58 11.22
N ASP A 81 16.67 -18.00 12.47
CA ASP A 81 15.52 -17.58 13.28
C ASP A 81 15.52 -16.05 13.52
N ASP A 82 16.67 -15.44 13.85
CA ASP A 82 16.79 -13.99 14.04
C ASP A 82 16.50 -13.23 12.72
N TYR A 83 17.02 -13.71 11.59
CA TYR A 83 16.72 -13.10 10.29
C TYR A 83 15.26 -13.25 9.87
N GLN A 84 14.63 -14.40 10.13
CA GLN A 84 13.19 -14.60 9.90
C GLN A 84 12.37 -13.64 10.75
N HIS A 85 12.69 -13.55 12.04
CA HIS A 85 11.98 -12.67 12.95
C HIS A 85 12.09 -11.19 12.56
N ARG A 86 13.30 -10.73 12.21
CA ARG A 86 13.51 -9.35 11.72
C ARG A 86 12.80 -9.09 10.40
N THR A 87 12.74 -10.08 9.51
CA THR A 87 12.02 -9.98 8.24
C THR A 87 10.52 -9.83 8.47
N GLU A 88 9.94 -10.61 9.38
CA GLU A 88 8.53 -10.48 9.79
C GLU A 88 8.24 -9.11 10.39
N GLN A 89 9.10 -8.64 11.31
CA GLN A 89 8.96 -7.32 11.90
C GLN A 89 8.99 -6.20 10.83
N CYS A 90 9.95 -6.26 9.91
CA CYS A 90 10.07 -5.29 8.83
C CYS A 90 8.85 -5.31 7.90
N TYR A 91 8.39 -6.51 7.52
CA TYR A 91 7.18 -6.67 6.70
C TYR A 91 5.95 -6.07 7.37
N HIS A 92 5.73 -6.34 8.65
CA HIS A 92 4.61 -5.76 9.40
C HIS A 92 4.73 -4.26 9.59
N GLU A 93 5.94 -3.73 9.82
CA GLU A 93 6.16 -2.29 9.93
C GLU A 93 5.88 -1.58 8.61
N GLN A 94 6.37 -2.11 7.49
CA GLN A 94 6.06 -1.57 6.16
C GLN A 94 4.57 -1.67 5.85
N GLY A 95 3.93 -2.80 6.16
CA GLY A 95 2.48 -2.96 6.00
C GLY A 95 1.68 -1.90 6.76
N ARG A 96 2.07 -1.58 8.01
CA ARG A 96 1.43 -0.50 8.78
C ARG A 96 1.62 0.87 8.14
N LYS A 97 2.83 1.18 7.65
CA LYS A 97 3.11 2.45 6.96
C LYS A 97 2.26 2.60 5.70
N MET A 98 2.13 1.54 4.91
CA MET A 98 1.30 1.54 3.72
C MET A 98 -0.19 1.73 4.06
N SER A 99 -0.72 1.04 5.07
CA SER A 99 -2.11 1.26 5.50
C SER A 99 -2.38 2.70 5.96
N GLN A 100 -1.42 3.34 6.63
CA GLN A 100 -1.52 4.76 6.99
C GLN A 100 -1.52 5.68 5.75
N GLN A 101 -0.72 5.35 4.74
CA GLN A 101 -0.69 6.08 3.48
C GLN A 101 -2.02 5.93 2.71
N GLU A 102 -2.58 4.72 2.63
CA GLU A 102 -3.89 4.49 2.01
C GLU A 102 -4.99 5.28 2.71
N GLU A 103 -4.99 5.31 4.05
CA GLU A 103 -5.95 6.09 4.83
C GLU A 103 -5.82 7.59 4.55
N ALA A 104 -4.59 8.10 4.46
CA ALA A 104 -4.31 9.50 4.15
C ALA A 104 -4.79 9.88 2.73
N ILE A 105 -4.52 9.04 1.73
CA ILE A 105 -5.00 9.23 0.35
C ILE A 105 -6.53 9.24 0.31
N ALA A 106 -7.17 8.26 0.95
CA ALA A 106 -8.62 8.16 1.00
C ALA A 106 -9.27 9.35 1.73
N HIS A 107 -8.64 9.83 2.82
CA HIS A 107 -9.09 11.02 3.53
C HIS A 107 -8.99 12.27 2.65
N HIS A 108 -7.85 12.47 1.98
CA HIS A 108 -7.63 13.60 1.08
C HIS A 108 -8.64 13.64 -0.06
N TYR A 109 -8.87 12.50 -0.71
CA TYR A 109 -9.89 12.35 -1.74
C TYR A 109 -11.29 12.74 -1.24
N ARG A 110 -11.72 12.17 -0.10
CA ARG A 110 -13.03 12.48 0.49
C ARG A 110 -13.18 13.97 0.81
N SER A 111 -12.16 14.58 1.38
CA SER A 111 -12.16 16.00 1.74
C SER A 111 -12.31 16.89 0.51
N LYS A 112 -11.49 16.67 -0.52
CA LYS A 112 -11.55 17.43 -1.77
C LYS A 112 -12.88 17.25 -2.50
N ARG A 113 -13.35 16.01 -2.62
CA ARG A 113 -14.63 15.69 -3.25
C ARG A 113 -15.78 16.43 -2.56
N GLN A 114 -15.82 16.39 -1.23
CA GLN A 114 -16.86 17.08 -0.46
C GLN A 114 -16.82 18.59 -0.68
N ALA A 115 -15.64 19.20 -0.79
CA ALA A 115 -15.53 20.63 -1.09
C ALA A 115 -16.10 20.98 -2.47
N ILE A 116 -15.73 20.22 -3.51
CA ILE A 116 -16.23 20.42 -4.88
C ILE A 116 -17.75 20.22 -4.95
N GLU A 117 -18.28 19.17 -4.31
CA GLU A 117 -19.73 18.90 -4.28
C GLU A 117 -20.51 20.02 -3.59
N LYS A 118 -19.96 20.62 -2.53
CA LYS A 118 -20.54 21.79 -1.86
C LYS A 118 -20.56 23.00 -2.79
N ASP A 119 -19.47 23.27 -3.51
CA ASP A 119 -19.37 24.37 -4.46
C ASP A 119 -20.39 24.22 -5.60
N ILE A 120 -20.50 23.02 -6.19
CA ILE A 120 -21.51 22.71 -7.21
C ILE A 120 -22.92 22.94 -6.67
N THR A 121 -23.20 22.49 -5.44
CA THR A 121 -24.52 22.66 -4.81
C THR A 121 -24.87 24.13 -4.61
N ALA A 122 -23.90 24.94 -4.17
CA ALA A 122 -24.07 26.39 -4.03
C ALA A 122 -24.33 27.07 -5.38
N LEU A 123 -23.56 26.73 -6.41
CA LEU A 123 -23.73 27.26 -7.76
C LEU A 123 -25.09 26.88 -8.37
N ARG A 124 -25.54 25.63 -8.17
CA ARG A 124 -26.87 25.16 -8.60
C ARG A 124 -28.01 25.85 -7.85
N ARG A 125 -27.77 26.33 -6.63
CA ARG A 125 -28.75 27.14 -5.88
C ARG A 125 -28.82 28.54 -6.47
N GLN A 126 -27.68 29.20 -6.68
CA GLN A 126 -27.61 30.51 -7.31
C GLN A 126 -28.25 30.53 -8.70
N TRP A 127 -28.06 29.46 -9.49
CA TRP A 127 -28.69 29.32 -10.81
C TRP A 127 -30.22 29.18 -10.78
N ARG A 128 -30.79 28.70 -9.67
CA ARG A 128 -32.25 28.56 -9.50
C ARG A 128 -32.89 29.85 -8.95
N GLU A 129 -32.12 30.66 -8.23
CA GLU A 129 -32.59 31.87 -7.57
C GLU A 129 -32.35 33.15 -8.40
N GLY A 130 -31.52 33.09 -9.45
CA GLY A 130 -31.24 34.19 -10.40
C GLY A 130 -31.75 33.92 -11.80
#